data_AF-A0AAN0K403-F1
#
_entry.id   AF-A0AAN0K403-F1
#
_cell.length_a   1.000
_cell.length_b   1.000
_cell.length_c   1.000
_cell.angle_alpha   90.00
_cell.angle_beta   90.00
_cell.angle_gamma   90.00
#
_symmetry.space_group_name_H-M   'P 1'
#
loop_
_entity.id
_entity.type
_entity.pdbx_description
1 polymer ?
#
loop_
_entity_poly.entity_id
_entity_poly.type
_entity_poly.pdbx_seq_one_letter_code
_entity_poly.pdbx_strand_id
1 'polypeptide(L)'
;MKGRLFDLINLFGQLGGFDFLKKRICEGELTVNILSFLLRPFGLCSSFLTERVRNDYIIAIVDKSIEFINSLNDDLLKKEATTDSRSETFSSIMKV
;
A
#
# COMPACT_ATOMS: atom_id res chain seq x y z
N MET A 1 10.77 -18.91 -22.02
CA MET A 1 9.75 -18.11 -21.31
C MET A 1 10.31 -16.88 -20.58
N LYS A 2 11.55 -16.89 -20.06
CA LYS A 2 12.14 -15.74 -19.33
C LYS A 2 12.30 -14.45 -20.15
N GLY A 3 12.57 -14.54 -21.46
CA GLY A 3 12.77 -13.36 -22.33
C GLY A 3 11.54 -12.45 -22.45
N ARG A 4 10.36 -13.01 -22.73
CA ARG A 4 9.13 -12.22 -22.99
C ARG A 4 8.67 -11.37 -21.79
N LEU A 5 8.82 -11.90 -20.57
CA LEU A 5 8.45 -11.16 -19.36
C LEU A 5 9.45 -10.03 -19.09
N PHE A 6 10.73 -10.30 -19.28
CA PHE A 6 11.78 -9.28 -19.15
C PHE A 6 11.57 -8.14 -20.15
N ASP A 7 11.27 -8.46 -21.41
CA ASP A 7 10.98 -7.48 -22.45
C ASP A 7 9.75 -6.64 -22.12
N LEU A 8 8.69 -7.26 -21.58
CA LEU A 8 7.48 -6.55 -21.15
C LEU A 8 7.75 -5.58 -20.00
N ILE A 9 8.54 -6.00 -19.00
CA ILE A 9 8.92 -5.15 -17.86
C ILE A 9 9.79 -3.98 -18.32
N ASN A 10 10.72 -4.23 -19.24
CA ASN A 10 11.55 -3.18 -19.81
C ASN A 10 10.72 -2.20 -20.63
N LEU A 11 9.78 -2.68 -21.45
CA LEU A 11 8.86 -1.83 -22.21
C LEU A 11 7.99 -1.00 -21.28
N PHE A 12 7.44 -1.60 -20.22
CA PHE A 12 6.70 -0.87 -19.18
C PHE A 12 7.54 0.27 -18.59
N GLY A 13 8.82 0.00 -18.29
CA GLY A 13 9.74 1.03 -17.81
C GLY A 13 10.04 2.12 -18.84
N GLN A 14 10.28 1.75 -20.10
CA GLN A 14 10.54 2.70 -21.19
C GLN A 14 9.35 3.63 -21.45
N LEU A 15 8.14 3.17 -21.21
CA LEU A 15 6.91 3.97 -21.31
C LEU A 15 6.63 4.81 -20.05
N GLY A 16 7.56 4.89 -19.09
CA GLY A 16 7.40 5.64 -17.84
C GLY A 16 6.45 4.98 -16.83
N GLY A 17 6.19 3.68 -16.98
CA GLY A 17 5.26 2.94 -16.13
C GLY A 17 5.68 2.94 -14.66
N PHE A 18 6.98 2.87 -14.36
CA PHE A 18 7.48 2.92 -12.99
C PHE A 18 7.32 4.31 -12.35
N ASP A 19 7.52 5.38 -13.13
CA ASP A 19 7.25 6.75 -12.67
C ASP A 19 5.77 6.93 -12.34
N PHE A 20 4.89 6.48 -13.22
CA PHE A 20 3.45 6.53 -13.00
C PHE A 20 3.03 5.71 -11.77
N LEU A 21 3.58 4.51 -11.62
CA LEU A 21 3.32 3.63 -10.48
C LEU A 21 3.73 4.31 -9.16
N LYS A 22 4.95 4.84 -9.10
CA LYS A 22 5.46 5.57 -7.93
C LYS A 22 4.58 6.77 -7.63
N LYS A 23 4.26 7.60 -8.63
CA LYS A 23 3.36 8.74 -8.47
C LYS A 23 1.99 8.32 -7.92
N ARG A 24 1.41 7.26 -8.48
CA ARG A 24 0.07 6.79 -8.09
C ARG A 24 0.01 6.30 -6.64
N ILE A 25 1.09 5.70 -6.14
CA ILE A 25 1.17 5.18 -4.77
C ILE A 25 1.64 6.25 -3.79
N CYS A 26 2.61 7.09 -4.16
CA CYS A 26 3.20 8.06 -3.25
C CYS A 26 2.39 9.35 -3.11
N GLU A 27 1.67 9.77 -4.16
CA GLU A 27 0.98 11.07 -4.20
C GLU A 27 -0.55 10.94 -4.34
N GLY A 28 -1.05 9.78 -4.77
CA GLY A 28 -2.48 9.57 -5.02
C GLY A 28 -3.26 9.08 -3.81
N GLU A 29 -4.58 9.21 -3.85
CA GLU A 29 -5.45 8.56 -2.86
C GLU A 29 -5.32 7.03 -2.93
N LEU A 30 -4.93 6.45 -1.81
CA LEU A 30 -4.72 5.02 -1.66
C LEU A 30 -5.90 4.33 -1.02
N THR A 31 -6.25 3.17 -1.56
CA THR A 31 -7.11 2.18 -0.91
C THR A 31 -6.36 0.86 -0.86
N VAL A 32 -6.74 -0.02 0.07
CA VAL A 32 -6.17 -1.38 0.18
C VAL A 32 -6.28 -2.13 -1.15
N ASN A 33 -7.41 -1.97 -1.85
CA ASN A 33 -7.63 -2.58 -3.16
C ASN A 33 -6.64 -2.04 -4.20
N ILE A 34 -6.54 -0.72 -4.35
CA ILE A 34 -5.59 -0.11 -5.31
C ILE A 34 -4.16 -0.59 -5.03
N LEU A 35 -3.76 -0.57 -3.76
CA LEU A 35 -2.42 -0.98 -3.36
C LEU A 35 -2.15 -2.45 -3.71
N SER A 36 -3.06 -3.35 -3.34
CA SER A 36 -2.92 -4.79 -3.62
C SER A 36 -2.87 -5.09 -5.12
N PHE A 37 -3.72 -4.46 -5.93
CA PHE A 37 -3.72 -4.65 -7.38
C PHE A 37 -2.44 -4.15 -8.04
N LEU A 38 -1.92 -3.00 -7.60
CA LEU A 38 -0.72 -2.40 -8.18
C LEU A 38 0.55 -3.14 -7.76
N LEU A 39 0.67 -3.61 -6.52
CA LEU A 39 1.89 -4.28 -6.02
C LEU A 39 2.01 -5.74 -6.44
N ARG A 40 0.89 -6.47 -6.53
CA ARG A 40 0.88 -7.91 -6.81
C ARG A 40 1.70 -8.32 -8.05
N PRO A 41 1.59 -7.68 -9.22
CA PRO A 41 2.41 -8.06 -10.37
C PRO A 41 3.92 -7.90 -10.10
N PHE A 42 4.33 -6.84 -9.40
CA PHE A 42 5.75 -6.60 -9.10
C PHE A 42 6.30 -7.53 -8.01
N GLY A 43 5.46 -8.00 -7.09
CA GLY A 43 5.84 -9.09 -6.18
C GLY A 43 6.15 -10.37 -6.94
N LEU A 44 5.30 -10.73 -7.91
CA LEU A 44 5.44 -11.95 -8.73
C LEU A 44 6.64 -11.89 -9.69
N CYS A 45 6.98 -10.71 -10.20
CA CYS A 45 8.11 -10.52 -11.12
C CYS A 45 9.34 -9.86 -10.48
N SER A 46 9.43 -9.83 -9.15
CA SER A 46 10.51 -9.16 -8.40
C SER A 46 11.92 -9.60 -8.83
N SER A 47 12.09 -10.88 -9.18
CA SER A 47 13.37 -11.43 -9.66
C SER A 47 13.80 -10.94 -11.06
N PHE A 48 12.91 -10.30 -11.80
CA PHE A 48 13.18 -9.72 -13.13
C PHE A 48 13.46 -8.21 -13.06
N LEU A 49 13.26 -7.58 -11.90
CA LEU A 49 13.52 -6.15 -11.73
C LEU A 49 15.03 -5.91 -11.59
N THR A 50 15.52 -4.91 -12.31
CA THR A 50 16.92 -4.49 -12.18
C THR A 50 17.16 -3.81 -10.83
N GLU A 51 18.40 -3.79 -10.39
CA GLU A 51 18.78 -3.11 -9.14
C GLU A 51 18.41 -1.62 -9.16
N ARG A 52 18.62 -0.97 -10.31
CA ARG A 52 18.19 0.41 -10.53
C ARG A 52 16.69 0.59 -10.29
N VAL A 53 15.84 -0.25 -10.89
CA VAL A 53 14.38 -0.13 -10.70
C VAL A 53 13.99 -0.37 -9.25
N ARG A 54 14.66 -1.31 -8.57
CA ARG A 54 14.40 -1.55 -7.15
C ARG A 54 14.71 -0.31 -6.31
N ASN A 55 15.89 0.27 -6.49
CA ASN A 55 16.37 1.38 -5.70
C ASN A 55 15.60 2.68 -5.98
N ASP A 56 15.31 2.96 -7.26
CA ASP A 56 14.70 4.24 -7.67
C ASP A 56 13.17 4.26 -7.42
N TYR A 57 12.51 3.10 -7.45
CA TYR A 57 11.05 2.99 -7.39
C TYR A 57 10.53 2.06 -6.30
N ILE A 58 10.95 0.80 -6.30
CA ILE A 58 10.29 -0.23 -5.48
C ILE A 58 10.46 0.04 -3.99
N ILE A 59 11.64 0.50 -3.53
CA ILE A 59 11.86 0.85 -2.13
C ILE A 59 10.86 1.94 -1.69
N ALA A 60 10.83 3.08 -2.39
CA ALA A 60 9.92 4.18 -2.06
C ALA A 60 8.43 3.76 -2.09
N ILE A 61 8.07 2.89 -3.04
CA ILE A 61 6.72 2.33 -3.14
C ILE A 61 6.40 1.46 -1.93
N VAL A 62 7.30 0.54 -1.53
CA VAL A 62 7.09 -0.36 -0.39
C VAL A 62 7.04 0.43 0.92
N ASP A 63 7.92 1.40 1.12
CA ASP A 63 7.93 2.23 2.32
C ASP A 63 6.61 2.98 2.49
N LYS A 64 6.11 3.61 1.40
CA LYS A 64 4.80 4.27 1.42
C LYS A 64 3.66 3.29 1.67
N SER A 65 3.77 2.08 1.14
CA SER A 65 2.78 1.02 1.35
C SER A 65 2.69 0.64 2.82
N ILE A 66 3.82 0.50 3.50
CA ILE A 66 3.90 0.20 4.93
C ILE A 66 3.31 1.35 5.75
N GLU A 67 3.68 2.60 5.44
CA GLU A 67 3.13 3.80 6.09
C GLU A 67 1.60 3.83 6.00
N PHE A 68 1.06 3.58 4.81
CA PHE A 68 -0.39 3.53 4.59
C PHE A 68 -1.04 2.42 5.42
N ILE A 69 -0.50 1.20 5.43
CA ILE A 69 -1.05 0.09 6.22
C ILE A 69 -1.05 0.42 7.72
N ASN A 70 0.02 1.02 8.23
CA ASN A 70 0.10 1.41 9.63
C ASN A 70 -0.93 2.50 9.98
N SER A 71 -1.16 3.47 9.09
CA SER A 71 -2.17 4.50 9.31
C SER A 71 -3.59 3.94 9.44
N LEU A 72 -3.90 2.85 8.72
CA LEU A 72 -5.18 2.16 8.85
C LEU A 72 -5.33 1.52 10.24
N ASN A 73 -4.26 0.94 10.79
CA ASN A 73 -4.27 0.36 12.13
C ASN A 73 -4.48 1.45 13.20
N ASP A 74 -3.81 2.59 13.08
CA ASP A 74 -3.97 3.71 14.02
C ASP A 74 -5.40 4.26 14.01
N ASP A 75 -6.02 4.35 12.84
CA ASP A 75 -7.41 4.80 12.70
C ASP A 75 -8.41 3.80 13.29
N LEU A 76 -8.14 2.50 13.21
CA LEU A 76 -8.93 1.47 13.88
C LEU A 76 -8.81 1.58 15.39
N LEU A 77 -7.59 1.71 15.93
CA LEU A 77 -7.34 1.87 17.37
C LEU A 77 -8.04 3.13 17.94
N LYS A 78 -8.01 4.26 17.21
CA LYS A 78 -8.71 5.49 17.61
C LYS A 78 -10.23 5.34 17.61
N LYS A 79 -10.80 4.60 16.66
CA LYS A 79 -12.25 4.32 16.61
C LYS A 79 -12.71 3.44 17.77
N GLU A 80 -11.88 2.49 18.20
CA GLU A 80 -12.17 1.65 19.36
C GLU A 80 -12.10 2.47 20.66
N ALA A 81 -11.05 3.29 20.85
CA ALA A 81 -10.89 4.14 22.03
C ALA A 81 -12.02 5.18 22.21
N THR A 82 -12.59 5.69 21.11
CA THR A 82 -13.73 6.62 21.15
C THR A 82 -15.08 5.92 21.33
N THR A 83 -15.14 4.59 21.22
CA THR A 83 -16.37 3.81 21.45
C THR A 83 -16.50 3.42 22.92
N ASP A 84 -15.40 3.30 23.66
CA ASP A 84 -15.40 3.03 25.11
C ASP A 84 -16.10 4.13 25.94
N SER A 85 -16.09 5.40 25.46
CA SER A 85 -16.78 6.50 26.14
C SER A 85 -18.31 6.45 26.04
N ARG A 86 -18.88 5.51 25.26
CA ARG A 86 -20.32 5.21 25.26
C ARG A 86 -20.70 4.08 26.24
N SER A 87 -19.72 3.36 26.82
CA SER A 87 -19.99 2.31 27.81
C SER A 87 -20.27 2.87 29.22
N GLU A 88 -19.69 4.03 29.58
CA GLU A 88 -19.95 4.67 30.88
C GLU A 88 -21.40 5.15 31.02
N THR A 89 -22.03 5.58 29.93
CA THR A 89 -23.44 5.98 29.92
C THR A 89 -24.38 4.79 30.15
N PHE A 90 -24.04 3.60 29.67
CA PHE A 90 -24.81 2.39 29.93
C PHE A 90 -24.66 1.88 31.38
N SER A 91 -23.46 2.02 31.98
CA SER A 91 -23.22 1.61 33.38
C SER A 91 -23.98 2.48 34.41
N SER A 92 -24.25 3.75 34.07
CA SER A 92 -25.02 4.66 34.92
C SER A 92 -26.53 4.37 34.89
N ILE A 93 -27.01 3.74 33.82
CA ILE A 93 -28.43 3.38 33.65
C ILE A 93 -28.78 2.05 34.35
N MET A 94 -27.81 1.13 34.49
CA MET A 94 -28.04 -0.17 35.17
C MET A 94 -27.84 -0.15 36.70
N LYS A 95 -27.59 1.02 37.30
CA LYS A 95 -27.71 1.20 38.76
C LYS A 95 -29.10 1.75 39.11
N VAL A 96 -30.13 0.95 38.87
CA VAL A 96 -31.46 1.07 39.48
C VAL A 96 -31.81 -0.27 40.10
#